data_AF-A0A7X3Q2U4-F1
#
_entry.id   AF-A0A7X3Q2U4-F1
#
_cell.length_a   1.000
_cell.length_b   1.000
_cell.length_c   1.000
_cell.angle_alpha   90.00
_cell.angle_beta   90.00
_cell.angle_gamma   90.00
#
_symmetry.space_group_name_H-M   'P 1'
#
loop_
_entity.id
_entity.type
_entity.pdbx_description
1 polymer ?
#
loop_
_entity_poly.entity_id
_entity_poly.type
_entity_poly.pdbx_seq_one_letter_code
_entity_poly.pdbx_strand_id
1 'polypeptide(L)'
;MGPDDFVAQVGAALSLLQERAPGTLLWVEERIEAIFSVPFPTRTAQDLIDGVVRVAENQAFVPGFAPSDQVIWLTAELVYDACLIDLYRAGWDYSSDTATVSCLEEQLAILELTDKRDLFVDHVRGLIQDVSESDGDSTGVPAATATAGGIRVEGSNEFVEQVEAALQLLSERAPEALVRVEQGIATIRLVSSGSGMNLSSKIYLVEEGTAFAQGYSRREQVIWLAGAIVHDACHSNLYTQGEDSYGTAAEITCLERQLEALELIDDGTHFSNYIKVLIDTADGPGN
;
A
#
# COMPACT_ATOMS: atom_id res chain seq x y z
N MET A 1 20.95 4.39 4.84
CA MET A 1 21.04 5.24 6.04
C MET A 1 20.88 4.31 7.25
N GLY A 2 21.62 4.52 8.34
CA GLY A 2 21.46 3.68 9.54
C GLY A 2 20.22 4.09 10.35
N PRO A 3 19.67 3.22 11.23
CA PRO A 3 18.54 3.56 12.11
C PRO A 3 18.78 4.83 12.94
N ASP A 4 20.02 5.04 13.40
CA ASP A 4 20.39 6.22 14.20
C ASP A 4 20.31 7.54 13.40
N ASP A 5 20.70 7.51 12.12
CA ASP A 5 20.63 8.68 11.23
C ASP A 5 19.17 9.03 10.91
N PHE A 6 18.32 8.01 10.81
CA PHE A 6 16.89 8.17 10.53
C PHE A 6 16.16 8.78 11.75
N VAL A 7 16.41 8.26 12.96
CA VAL A 7 15.87 8.82 14.23
C VAL A 7 16.28 10.28 14.40
N ALA A 8 17.53 10.62 14.05
CA ALA A 8 18.00 12.00 14.07
C ALA A 8 17.24 12.91 13.08
N GLN A 9 16.88 12.39 11.91
CA GLN A 9 16.09 13.14 10.91
C GLN A 9 14.64 13.34 11.36
N VAL A 10 14.00 12.33 11.95
CA VAL A 10 12.67 12.49 12.58
C VAL A 10 12.70 13.54 13.70
N GLY A 11 13.70 13.49 14.58
CA GLY A 11 13.85 14.47 15.65
C GLY A 11 14.02 15.90 15.11
N ALA A 12 14.77 16.06 14.01
CA ALA A 12 14.91 17.34 13.32
C ALA A 12 13.60 17.80 12.66
N ALA A 13 12.82 16.88 12.09
CA ALA A 13 11.52 17.13 11.45
C ALA A 13 10.50 17.67 12.47
N LEU A 14 10.40 17.02 13.63
CA LEU A 14 9.54 17.44 14.73
C LEU A 14 10.00 18.78 15.32
N SER A 15 11.30 19.00 15.44
CA SER A 15 11.85 20.29 15.91
C SER A 15 11.52 21.43 14.94
N LEU A 16 11.57 21.18 13.63
CA LEU A 16 11.20 22.16 12.61
C LEU A 16 9.70 22.50 12.67
N LEU A 17 8.84 21.50 12.85
CA LEU A 17 7.40 21.70 13.07
C LEU A 17 7.14 22.52 14.34
N GLN A 18 7.82 22.20 15.44
CA GLN A 18 7.70 22.96 16.70
C GLN A 18 8.04 24.44 16.52
N GLU A 19 9.07 24.75 15.72
CA GLU A 19 9.53 26.12 15.46
C GLU A 19 8.60 26.87 14.50
N ARG A 20 8.22 26.24 13.38
CA ARG A 20 7.55 26.94 12.27
C ARG A 20 6.04 26.80 12.25
N ALA A 21 5.51 25.72 12.81
CA ALA A 21 4.09 25.40 12.81
C ALA A 21 3.67 24.68 14.11
N PRO A 22 3.82 25.30 15.30
CA PRO A 22 3.59 24.65 16.58
C PRO A 22 2.16 24.10 16.75
N GLY A 23 1.17 24.73 16.12
CA GLY A 23 -0.21 24.22 16.08
C GLY A 23 -0.34 22.93 15.27
N THR A 24 0.42 22.80 14.18
CA THR A 24 0.49 21.58 13.37
C THR A 24 1.22 20.47 14.12
N LEU A 25 2.30 20.79 14.85
CA LEU A 25 2.96 19.77 15.67
C LEU A 25 2.01 19.19 16.72
N LEU A 26 1.30 20.04 17.48
CA LEU A 26 0.31 19.58 18.45
C LEU A 26 -0.77 18.72 17.78
N TRP A 27 -1.22 19.12 16.59
CA TRP A 27 -2.19 18.39 15.78
C TRP A 27 -1.66 17.02 15.29
N VAL A 28 -0.38 16.93 14.91
CA VAL A 28 0.31 15.69 14.52
C VAL A 28 0.52 14.78 15.73
N GLU A 29 0.97 15.33 16.87
CA GLU A 29 1.18 14.60 18.13
C GLU A 29 -0.12 13.98 18.63
N GLU A 30 -1.21 14.74 18.69
CA GLU A 30 -2.55 14.26 19.08
C GLU A 30 -3.04 13.11 18.19
N ARG A 31 -2.66 13.10 16.90
CA ARG A 31 -3.08 12.08 15.93
C ARG A 31 -2.21 10.84 15.96
N ILE A 32 -0.89 10.99 16.09
CA ILE A 32 0.02 9.86 16.27
C ILE A 32 -0.33 9.12 17.57
N GLU A 33 -0.59 9.84 18.67
CA GLU A 33 -1.09 9.23 19.91
C GLU A 33 -2.38 8.44 19.67
N ALA A 34 -3.25 8.94 18.80
CA ALA A 34 -4.51 8.31 18.48
C ALA A 34 -4.37 7.09 17.54
N ILE A 35 -3.40 7.04 16.62
CA ILE A 35 -3.04 5.84 15.82
C ILE A 35 -2.61 4.72 16.76
N PHE A 36 -1.84 5.07 17.78
CA PHE A 36 -1.28 4.13 18.74
C PHE A 36 -2.14 3.91 19.98
N SER A 37 -3.38 4.39 19.98
CA SER A 37 -4.38 4.19 21.04
C SER A 37 -5.00 2.78 21.00
N VAL A 38 -4.15 1.76 21.07
CA VAL A 38 -4.45 0.47 21.70
C VAL A 38 -3.90 0.59 23.14
N PRO A 39 -4.67 0.24 24.18
CA PRO A 39 -4.31 0.61 25.55
C PRO A 39 -3.02 -0.07 26.01
N PHE A 40 -1.94 0.71 26.13
CA PHE A 40 -0.76 0.35 26.92
C PHE A 40 -0.36 1.54 27.80
N PRO A 41 -0.15 1.36 29.10
CA PRO A 41 0.17 2.46 29.99
C PRO A 41 1.62 2.90 29.81
N THR A 42 1.82 4.22 29.76
CA THR A 42 3.07 4.99 29.70
C THR A 42 3.91 4.82 28.44
N ARG A 43 3.64 5.67 27.44
CA ARG A 43 4.58 5.96 26.35
C ARG A 43 5.36 7.24 26.64
N THR A 44 6.59 7.26 26.17
CA THR A 44 7.53 8.39 26.17
C THR A 44 7.58 9.01 24.78
N ALA A 45 8.17 10.21 24.63
CA ALA A 45 8.41 10.82 23.32
C ALA A 45 9.19 9.88 22.37
N GLN A 46 9.99 8.95 22.90
CA GLN A 46 10.71 7.95 22.12
C GLN A 46 9.77 6.94 21.44
N ASP A 47 8.67 6.53 22.09
CA ASP A 47 7.71 5.58 21.51
C ASP A 47 6.90 6.22 20.35
N LEU A 48 6.77 7.54 20.38
CA LEU A 48 6.15 8.32 19.31
C LEU A 48 7.10 8.44 18.11
N ILE A 49 8.39 8.72 18.38
CA ILE A 49 9.47 8.70 17.40
C ILE A 49 9.58 7.32 16.75
N ASP A 50 9.59 6.23 17.52
CA ASP A 50 9.69 4.85 16.98
C ASP A 50 8.45 4.42 16.17
N GLY A 51 7.29 5.04 16.42
CA GLY A 51 6.07 4.85 15.64
C GLY A 51 6.16 5.55 14.28
N VAL A 52 6.56 6.82 14.30
CA VAL A 52 6.86 7.62 13.11
C VAL A 52 7.98 6.98 12.29
N VAL A 53 8.99 6.43 12.95
CA VAL A 53 10.10 5.73 12.30
C VAL A 53 9.63 4.53 11.51
N ARG A 54 8.74 3.71 12.05
CA ARG A 54 8.20 2.55 11.33
C ARG A 54 7.35 2.91 10.12
N VAL A 55 6.59 4.00 10.19
CA VAL A 55 5.78 4.49 9.05
C VAL A 55 6.70 5.02 7.95
N ALA A 56 7.68 5.83 8.32
CA ALA A 56 8.60 6.43 7.36
C ALA A 56 9.72 5.48 6.88
N GLU A 57 10.10 4.42 7.59
CA GLU A 57 11.00 3.38 7.07
C GLU A 57 10.41 2.65 5.84
N ASN A 58 9.08 2.65 5.69
CA ASN A 58 8.39 2.08 4.54
C ASN A 58 8.16 3.07 3.39
N GLN A 59 8.37 4.38 3.58
CA GLN A 59 8.00 5.42 2.60
C GLN A 59 9.09 6.47 2.33
N ALA A 60 10.11 6.60 3.19
CA ALA A 60 10.97 7.77 3.22
C ALA A 60 12.40 7.46 2.74
N PHE A 61 12.54 7.33 1.43
CA PHE A 61 13.80 7.73 0.81
C PHE A 61 13.55 8.24 -0.60
N VAL A 62 13.59 9.56 -0.79
CA VAL A 62 13.62 10.13 -2.14
C VAL A 62 15.07 10.19 -2.61
N PRO A 63 15.48 9.38 -3.61
CA PRO A 63 16.87 9.35 -4.05
C PRO A 63 17.32 10.73 -4.57
N GLY A 64 18.46 11.21 -4.08
CA GLY A 64 19.05 12.48 -4.52
C GLY A 64 18.72 13.70 -3.65
N PHE A 65 17.85 13.57 -2.66
CA PHE A 65 17.62 14.65 -1.70
C PHE A 65 18.76 14.74 -0.68
N ALA A 66 19.16 15.97 -0.36
CA ALA A 66 20.08 16.22 0.74
C ALA A 66 19.42 15.85 2.07
N PRO A 67 20.18 15.52 3.14
CA PRO A 67 19.61 15.15 4.43
C PRO A 67 18.63 16.20 5.01
N SER A 68 18.88 17.50 4.82
CA SER A 68 17.95 18.56 5.23
C SER A 68 16.63 18.54 4.46
N ASP A 69 16.67 18.10 3.20
CA ASP A 69 15.52 18.04 2.31
C ASP A 69 14.69 16.77 2.63
N GLN A 70 15.33 15.66 3.02
CA GLN A 70 14.65 14.47 3.56
C GLN A 70 13.84 14.79 4.82
N VAL A 71 14.36 15.64 5.71
CA VAL A 71 13.67 16.08 6.93
C VAL A 71 12.39 16.84 6.58
N ILE A 72 12.46 17.75 5.61
CA ILE A 72 11.31 18.53 5.14
C ILE A 72 10.26 17.62 4.48
N TRP A 73 10.71 16.66 3.66
CA TRP A 73 9.83 15.67 3.05
C TRP A 73 9.09 14.83 4.09
N LEU A 74 9.83 14.30 5.06
CA LEU A 74 9.29 13.46 6.13
C LEU A 74 8.30 14.22 7.01
N THR A 75 8.57 15.50 7.30
CA THR A 75 7.60 16.40 7.95
C THR A 75 6.30 16.49 7.15
N ALA A 76 6.38 16.59 5.83
CA ALA A 76 5.23 16.73 4.96
C ALA A 76 4.42 15.43 4.88
N GLU A 77 5.08 14.28 4.72
CA GLU A 77 4.45 12.94 4.74
C GLU A 77 3.70 12.68 6.05
N LEU A 78 4.27 13.06 7.20
CA LEU A 78 3.59 12.91 8.49
C LEU A 78 2.29 13.71 8.59
N VAL A 79 2.23 14.87 7.95
CA VAL A 79 1.02 15.69 7.89
C VAL A 79 -0.01 15.07 6.96
N TYR A 80 0.44 14.55 5.82
CA TYR A 80 -0.41 13.82 4.88
C TYR A 80 -1.07 12.60 5.53
N ASP A 81 -0.29 11.73 6.19
CA ASP A 81 -0.80 10.55 6.88
C ASP A 81 -1.79 10.91 7.99
N ALA A 82 -1.45 11.92 8.80
CA ALA A 82 -2.32 12.39 9.87
C ALA A 82 -3.67 12.90 9.35
N CYS A 83 -3.69 13.54 8.18
CA CYS A 83 -4.93 13.95 7.51
C CYS A 83 -5.74 12.74 7.03
N LEU A 84 -5.10 11.74 6.40
CA LEU A 84 -5.81 10.53 5.94
C LEU A 84 -6.50 9.79 7.09
N ILE A 85 -5.86 9.75 8.25
CA ILE A 85 -6.42 9.13 9.46
C ILE A 85 -7.67 9.86 9.97
N ASP A 86 -7.69 11.19 9.89
CA ASP A 86 -8.86 11.99 10.27
C ASP A 86 -10.04 11.73 9.34
N LEU A 87 -9.79 11.70 8.04
CA LEU A 87 -10.80 11.40 7.04
C LEU A 87 -11.37 10.00 7.29
N TYR A 88 -10.51 9.00 7.51
CA TYR A 88 -10.95 7.65 7.87
C TYR A 88 -11.85 7.62 9.11
N ARG A 89 -11.48 8.34 10.18
CA ARG A 89 -12.28 8.43 11.42
C ARG A 89 -13.60 9.16 11.24
N ALA A 90 -13.64 10.14 10.34
CA ALA A 90 -14.85 10.83 9.95
C ALA A 90 -15.78 9.96 9.08
N GLY A 91 -15.39 8.71 8.78
CA GLY A 91 -16.14 7.78 7.94
C GLY A 91 -16.00 8.07 6.45
N TRP A 92 -14.99 8.83 6.05
CA TRP A 92 -14.69 9.06 4.63
C TRP A 92 -13.98 7.85 4.04
N ASP A 93 -14.25 7.62 2.75
CA ASP A 93 -13.52 6.65 1.96
C ASP A 93 -12.13 7.22 1.63
N TYR A 94 -11.10 6.69 2.29
CA TYR A 94 -9.70 7.09 2.08
C TYR A 94 -9.17 6.70 0.69
N SER A 95 -9.92 5.88 -0.07
CA SER A 95 -9.62 5.56 -1.46
C SER A 95 -10.23 6.56 -2.46
N SER A 96 -10.93 7.60 -1.97
CA SER A 96 -11.46 8.64 -2.85
C SER A 96 -10.40 9.70 -3.16
N ASP A 97 -10.27 10.03 -4.45
CA ASP A 97 -9.37 11.08 -4.95
C ASP A 97 -9.57 12.42 -4.22
N THR A 98 -10.79 12.72 -3.76
CA THR A 98 -11.08 13.91 -2.95
C THR A 98 -10.41 13.90 -1.58
N ALA A 99 -10.35 12.75 -0.91
CA ALA A 99 -9.68 12.61 0.38
C ALA A 99 -8.17 12.77 0.23
N THR A 100 -7.61 12.13 -0.80
CA THR A 100 -6.19 12.23 -1.17
C THR A 100 -5.80 13.67 -1.49
N VAL A 101 -6.55 14.36 -2.36
CA VAL A 101 -6.26 15.76 -2.73
C VAL A 101 -6.33 16.68 -1.52
N SER A 102 -7.34 16.53 -0.65
CA SER A 102 -7.45 17.35 0.57
C SER A 102 -6.23 17.20 1.47
N CYS A 103 -5.69 15.99 1.60
CA CYS A 103 -4.50 15.75 2.42
C CYS A 103 -3.20 16.21 1.74
N LEU A 104 -3.10 16.10 0.41
CA LEU A 104 -1.99 16.67 -0.36
C LEU A 104 -1.98 18.21 -0.29
N GLU A 105 -3.14 18.86 -0.22
CA GLU A 105 -3.25 20.31 -0.01
C GLU A 105 -2.73 20.74 1.38
N GLU A 106 -3.00 19.96 2.42
CA GLU A 106 -2.42 20.18 3.76
C GLU A 106 -0.90 19.94 3.77
N GLN A 107 -0.43 18.91 3.09
CA GLN A 107 0.98 18.64 2.87
C GLN A 107 1.68 19.82 2.17
N LEU A 108 1.06 20.37 1.12
CA LEU A 108 1.54 21.55 0.41
C LEU A 108 1.64 22.77 1.32
N ALA A 109 0.64 23.03 2.15
CA ALA A 109 0.64 24.19 3.05
C ALA A 109 1.86 24.19 3.99
N ILE A 110 2.32 23.01 4.42
CA ILE A 110 3.52 22.86 5.25
C ILE A 110 4.81 23.01 4.42
N LEU A 111 4.85 22.43 3.22
CA LEU A 111 5.98 22.59 2.30
C LEU A 111 6.18 24.06 1.88
N GLU A 112 5.10 24.84 1.75
CA GLU A 112 5.14 26.27 1.44
C GLU A 112 5.73 27.15 2.56
N LEU A 113 5.81 26.65 3.80
CA LEU A 113 6.48 27.32 4.92
C LEU A 113 8.01 27.10 4.94
N THR A 114 8.51 26.31 4.00
CA THR A 114 9.94 25.99 3.88
C THR A 114 10.60 26.83 2.80
N ASP A 115 11.88 27.13 2.99
CA ASP A 115 12.74 27.79 2.00
C ASP A 115 13.07 26.88 0.80
N LYS A 116 12.54 25.65 0.79
CA LYS A 116 12.70 24.63 -0.24
C LYS A 116 11.42 24.38 -1.04
N ARG A 117 10.44 25.29 -0.93
CA ARG A 117 9.14 25.25 -1.64
C ARG A 117 9.25 24.73 -3.08
N ASP A 118 10.16 25.30 -3.87
CA ASP A 118 10.26 25.00 -5.31
C ASP A 118 10.71 23.55 -5.61
N LEU A 119 11.32 22.84 -4.65
CA LEU A 119 11.74 21.45 -4.80
C LEU A 119 10.60 20.44 -4.61
N PHE A 120 9.63 20.77 -3.76
CA PHE A 120 8.61 19.83 -3.30
C PHE A 120 7.21 20.18 -3.79
N VAL A 121 6.92 21.48 -3.92
CA VAL A 121 5.60 21.95 -4.34
C VAL A 121 5.29 21.54 -5.77
N ASP A 122 6.28 21.52 -6.66
CA ASP A 122 6.07 21.06 -8.04
C ASP A 122 5.81 19.55 -8.09
N HIS A 123 6.44 18.77 -7.19
CA HIS A 123 6.19 17.34 -7.06
C HIS A 123 4.78 17.06 -6.53
N VAL A 124 4.39 17.69 -5.42
CA VAL A 124 3.06 17.47 -4.82
C VAL A 124 1.94 18.07 -5.69
N ARG A 125 2.17 19.19 -6.39
CA ARG A 125 1.23 19.69 -7.40
C ARG A 125 1.10 18.74 -8.59
N GLY A 126 2.19 18.10 -9.00
CA GLY A 126 2.15 17.02 -9.99
C GLY A 126 1.26 15.89 -9.53
N LEU A 127 1.41 15.42 -8.28
CA LEU A 127 0.55 14.38 -7.70
C LEU A 127 -0.92 14.82 -7.60
N ILE A 128 -1.20 16.05 -7.16
CA ILE A 128 -2.57 16.58 -7.14
C ILE A 128 -3.14 16.66 -8.55
N GLN A 129 -2.35 17.08 -9.53
CA GLN A 129 -2.77 17.14 -10.93
C GLN A 129 -3.03 15.73 -11.47
N ASP A 130 -2.16 14.76 -11.22
CA ASP A 130 -2.33 13.37 -11.64
C ASP A 130 -3.59 12.74 -11.01
N VAL A 131 -3.87 13.02 -9.74
CA VAL A 131 -5.09 12.56 -9.03
C VAL A 131 -6.34 13.35 -9.44
N SER A 132 -6.19 14.60 -9.87
CA SER A 132 -7.33 15.41 -10.37
C SER A 132 -7.62 15.14 -11.85
N GLU A 133 -6.62 14.70 -12.61
CA GLU A 133 -6.70 14.33 -14.01
C GLU A 133 -7.00 12.84 -14.20
N SER A 134 -6.86 11.98 -13.18
CA SER A 134 -7.43 10.62 -13.20
C SER A 134 -8.95 10.61 -13.34
N ASP A 135 -9.62 11.69 -12.93
CA ASP A 135 -11.04 11.96 -13.19
C ASP A 135 -11.30 12.58 -14.59
N GLY A 136 -10.26 13.01 -15.32
CA GLY A 136 -10.38 13.91 -16.47
C GLY A 136 -9.70 13.50 -17.79
N ASP A 137 -8.67 12.65 -17.77
CA ASP A 137 -7.91 12.27 -18.97
C ASP A 137 -7.58 10.76 -19.01
N SER A 138 -8.57 9.95 -18.65
CA SER A 138 -8.72 8.66 -19.30
C SER A 138 -9.01 8.95 -20.78
N THR A 139 -8.06 8.64 -21.66
CA THR A 139 -8.28 8.60 -23.10
C THR A 139 -9.33 7.55 -23.45
N GLY A 140 -10.61 7.82 -23.18
CA GLY A 140 -11.80 7.27 -23.82
C GLY A 140 -11.91 5.74 -24.00
N VAL A 141 -11.13 4.92 -23.30
CA VAL A 141 -11.33 3.47 -23.29
C VAL A 141 -12.29 3.20 -22.14
N PRO A 142 -13.55 2.82 -22.41
CA PRO A 142 -14.49 2.48 -21.35
C PRO A 142 -13.89 1.37 -20.48
N ALA A 143 -13.90 1.56 -19.17
CA ALA A 143 -13.48 0.54 -18.22
C ALA A 143 -14.26 -0.76 -18.53
N ALA A 144 -13.51 -1.79 -18.90
CA ALA A 144 -14.07 -3.10 -19.17
C ALA A 144 -14.58 -3.67 -17.84
N THR A 145 -15.80 -4.20 -17.85
CA THR A 145 -16.34 -4.98 -16.74
C THR A 145 -16.63 -6.37 -17.26
N ALA A 146 -16.02 -7.38 -16.63
CA ALA A 146 -16.24 -8.78 -16.94
C ALA A 146 -16.58 -9.58 -15.68
N THR A 147 -17.01 -10.82 -15.88
CA THR A 147 -17.20 -11.79 -14.78
C THR A 147 -16.47 -13.07 -15.14
N ALA A 148 -15.49 -13.43 -14.33
CA ALA A 148 -14.65 -14.61 -14.51
C ALA A 148 -14.72 -15.45 -13.24
N GLY A 149 -15.20 -16.70 -13.33
CA GLY A 149 -15.38 -17.55 -12.15
C GLY A 149 -16.33 -16.96 -11.09
N GLY A 150 -17.29 -16.12 -11.48
CA GLY A 150 -18.17 -15.41 -10.55
C GLY A 150 -17.55 -14.18 -9.86
N ILE A 151 -16.28 -13.87 -10.15
CA ILE A 151 -15.58 -12.67 -9.68
C ILE A 151 -15.77 -11.55 -10.69
N ARG A 152 -16.13 -10.36 -10.22
CA ARG A 152 -16.22 -9.16 -11.07
C ARG A 152 -14.81 -8.62 -11.33
N VAL A 153 -14.50 -8.27 -12.57
CA VAL A 153 -13.22 -7.66 -12.93
C VAL A 153 -13.46 -6.29 -13.55
N GLU A 154 -12.77 -5.27 -13.05
CA GLU A 154 -12.91 -3.87 -13.48
C GLU A 154 -11.55 -3.30 -13.85
N GLY A 155 -11.37 -2.81 -15.08
CA GLY A 155 -10.10 -2.22 -15.51
C GLY A 155 -10.00 -2.06 -17.02
N SER A 156 -8.77 -2.01 -17.54
CA SER A 156 -8.54 -2.05 -18.98
C SER A 156 -8.89 -3.43 -19.57
N ASN A 157 -9.12 -3.52 -20.88
CA ASN A 157 -9.34 -4.82 -21.54
C ASN A 157 -8.16 -5.78 -21.32
N GLU A 158 -6.93 -5.26 -21.40
CA GLU A 158 -5.73 -6.07 -21.19
C GLU A 158 -5.63 -6.61 -19.76
N PHE A 159 -6.05 -5.82 -18.77
CA PHE A 159 -6.15 -6.24 -17.39
C PHE A 159 -7.20 -7.34 -17.20
N VAL A 160 -8.37 -7.17 -17.81
CA VAL A 160 -9.43 -8.20 -17.78
C VAL A 160 -8.92 -9.52 -18.37
N GLU A 161 -8.30 -9.49 -19.54
CA GLU A 161 -7.71 -10.67 -20.17
C GLU A 161 -6.63 -11.32 -19.30
N GLN A 162 -5.82 -10.52 -18.60
CA GLN A 162 -4.78 -10.99 -17.69
C GLN A 162 -5.37 -11.70 -16.46
N VAL A 163 -6.40 -11.12 -15.84
CA VAL A 163 -7.12 -11.69 -14.70
C VAL A 163 -7.85 -12.98 -15.11
N GLU A 164 -8.51 -12.97 -16.27
CA GLU A 164 -9.16 -14.17 -16.82
C GLU A 164 -8.17 -15.31 -17.04
N ALA A 165 -7.00 -15.02 -17.63
CA ALA A 165 -5.95 -16.02 -17.82
C ALA A 165 -5.40 -16.55 -16.48
N ALA A 166 -5.25 -15.68 -15.48
CA ALA A 166 -4.79 -16.08 -14.14
C ALA A 166 -5.80 -16.99 -13.42
N LEU A 167 -7.09 -16.63 -13.44
CA LEU A 167 -8.16 -17.44 -12.86
C LEU A 167 -8.34 -18.77 -13.60
N GLN A 168 -8.21 -18.77 -14.93
CA GLN A 168 -8.23 -20.00 -15.73
C GLN A 168 -7.06 -20.92 -15.37
N LEU A 169 -5.85 -20.36 -15.20
CA LEU A 169 -4.67 -21.12 -14.79
C LEU A 169 -4.86 -21.79 -13.42
N LEU A 170 -5.44 -21.07 -12.45
CA LEU A 170 -5.80 -21.63 -11.15
C LEU A 170 -6.86 -22.74 -11.29
N SER A 171 -7.88 -22.53 -12.12
CA SER A 171 -8.93 -23.53 -12.37
C SER A 171 -8.34 -24.85 -12.90
N GLU A 172 -7.39 -24.76 -13.83
CA GLU A 172 -6.79 -25.93 -14.48
C GLU A 172 -5.80 -26.68 -13.58
N ARG A 173 -5.07 -25.96 -12.73
CA ARG A 173 -3.88 -26.51 -12.06
C ARG A 173 -3.88 -26.45 -10.55
N ALA A 174 -4.62 -25.51 -9.96
CA ALA A 174 -4.74 -25.34 -8.51
C ALA A 174 -6.21 -25.09 -8.12
N PRO A 175 -7.15 -26.01 -8.43
CA PRO A 175 -8.58 -25.77 -8.26
C PRO A 175 -8.99 -25.51 -6.80
N GLU A 176 -8.29 -26.09 -5.82
CA GLU A 176 -8.52 -25.79 -4.40
C GLU A 176 -8.17 -24.34 -4.04
N ALA A 177 -7.13 -23.77 -4.68
CA ALA A 177 -6.78 -22.37 -4.51
C ALA A 177 -7.85 -21.47 -5.12
N LEU A 178 -8.40 -21.82 -6.30
CA LEU A 178 -9.50 -21.08 -6.92
C LEU A 178 -10.73 -21.03 -6.01
N VAL A 179 -11.10 -22.13 -5.35
CA VAL A 179 -12.23 -22.15 -4.39
C VAL A 179 -12.01 -21.15 -3.24
N ARG A 180 -10.78 -21.05 -2.73
CA ARG A 180 -10.44 -20.07 -1.69
C ARG A 180 -10.48 -18.63 -2.21
N VAL A 181 -10.07 -18.42 -3.47
CA VAL A 181 -10.16 -17.13 -4.16
C VAL A 181 -11.62 -16.70 -4.31
N GLU A 182 -12.51 -17.58 -4.78
CA GLU A 182 -13.95 -17.29 -4.93
C GLU A 182 -14.64 -17.00 -3.58
N GLN A 183 -14.11 -17.54 -2.48
CA GLN A 183 -14.57 -17.24 -1.12
C GLN A 183 -14.06 -15.89 -0.60
N GLY A 184 -12.84 -15.51 -0.96
CA GLY A 184 -12.14 -14.33 -0.44
C GLY A 184 -12.33 -13.07 -1.28
N ILE A 185 -12.60 -13.19 -2.58
CA ILE A 185 -12.63 -12.07 -3.52
C ILE A 185 -13.97 -12.05 -4.26
N ALA A 186 -14.65 -10.90 -4.21
CA ALA A 186 -15.84 -10.61 -5.00
C ALA A 186 -15.52 -9.77 -6.24
N THR A 187 -14.55 -8.85 -6.13
CA THR A 187 -14.14 -7.96 -7.23
C THR A 187 -12.62 -7.82 -7.28
N ILE A 188 -12.06 -7.81 -8.49
CA ILE A 188 -10.68 -7.43 -8.77
C ILE A 188 -10.70 -6.16 -9.61
N ARG A 189 -10.07 -5.09 -9.13
CA ARG A 189 -10.11 -3.76 -9.74
C ARG A 189 -8.72 -3.23 -10.01
N LEU A 190 -8.46 -2.81 -11.24
CA LEU A 190 -7.28 -2.04 -11.58
C LEU A 190 -7.38 -0.63 -10.99
N VAL A 191 -6.34 -0.20 -10.29
CA VAL A 191 -6.22 1.15 -9.72
C VAL A 191 -4.92 1.82 -10.18
N SER A 192 -4.87 3.14 -10.06
CA SER A 192 -3.72 3.96 -10.48
C SER A 192 -2.50 3.81 -9.56
N SER A 193 -2.71 3.48 -8.28
CA SER A 193 -1.64 3.35 -7.29
C SER A 193 -2.05 2.45 -6.14
N GLY A 194 -1.12 1.58 -5.72
CA GLY A 194 -1.26 0.74 -4.54
C GLY A 194 -2.09 -0.53 -4.80
N SER A 195 -1.50 -1.68 -4.47
CA SER A 195 -2.21 -2.96 -4.42
C SER A 195 -2.60 -3.30 -2.99
N GLY A 196 -3.76 -3.96 -2.83
CA GLY A 196 -4.16 -4.50 -1.53
C GLY A 196 -5.62 -4.94 -1.47
N MET A 197 -5.98 -5.57 -0.36
CA MET A 197 -7.29 -6.17 -0.17
C MET A 197 -8.19 -5.34 0.74
N ASN A 198 -9.32 -4.86 0.21
CA ASN A 198 -10.41 -4.38 1.06
C ASN A 198 -11.17 -5.58 1.64
N LEU A 199 -10.81 -5.96 2.85
CA LEU A 199 -11.27 -7.20 3.50
C LEU A 199 -12.80 -7.28 3.64
N SER A 200 -13.43 -6.16 3.99
CA SER A 200 -14.87 -6.11 4.28
C SER A 200 -15.75 -6.21 3.03
N SER A 201 -15.34 -5.55 1.93
CA SER A 201 -16.07 -5.53 0.67
C SER A 201 -15.61 -6.61 -0.31
N LYS A 202 -14.54 -7.35 0.03
CA LYS A 202 -13.92 -8.38 -0.80
C LYS A 202 -13.46 -7.84 -2.15
N ILE A 203 -12.91 -6.62 -2.16
CA ILE A 203 -12.36 -5.99 -3.36
C ILE A 203 -10.84 -6.05 -3.29
N TYR A 204 -10.23 -6.74 -4.26
CA TYR A 204 -8.80 -6.71 -4.48
C TYR A 204 -8.46 -5.55 -5.42
N LEU A 205 -7.73 -4.56 -4.91
CA LEU A 205 -7.20 -3.44 -5.68
C LEU A 205 -5.82 -3.83 -6.20
N VAL A 206 -5.58 -3.65 -7.49
CA VAL A 206 -4.34 -4.08 -8.15
C VAL A 206 -3.82 -2.92 -8.97
N GLU A 207 -2.58 -2.52 -8.76
CA GLU A 207 -1.90 -1.56 -9.65
C GLU A 207 -1.27 -2.27 -10.87
N GLU A 208 -0.95 -1.51 -11.92
CA GLU A 208 -0.32 -2.05 -13.13
C GLU A 208 1.01 -2.76 -12.85
N GLY A 209 1.82 -2.26 -11.92
CA GLY A 209 3.08 -2.87 -11.52
C GLY A 209 2.91 -4.30 -11.01
N THR A 210 1.86 -4.53 -10.22
CA THR A 210 1.50 -5.87 -9.72
C THR A 210 0.87 -6.73 -10.82
N ALA A 211 -0.08 -6.18 -11.59
CA ALA A 211 -0.82 -6.93 -12.60
C ALA A 211 0.05 -7.42 -13.76
N PHE A 212 0.99 -6.60 -14.20
CA PHE A 212 1.78 -6.82 -15.40
C PHE A 212 3.26 -7.10 -15.14
N ALA A 213 3.72 -7.09 -13.87
CA ALA A 213 5.08 -7.47 -13.45
C ALA A 213 6.14 -7.12 -14.52
N GLN A 214 6.37 -5.82 -14.74
CA GLN A 214 7.15 -5.34 -15.87
C GLN A 214 8.54 -6.00 -15.93
N GLY A 215 8.95 -6.42 -17.13
CA GLY A 215 10.21 -7.13 -17.36
C GLY A 215 10.08 -8.66 -17.43
N TYR A 216 8.93 -9.22 -17.05
CA TYR A 216 8.61 -10.65 -17.25
C TYR A 216 7.85 -10.89 -18.56
N SER A 217 7.89 -12.12 -19.08
CA SER A 217 7.08 -12.51 -20.23
C SER A 217 5.59 -12.56 -19.85
N ARG A 218 4.68 -12.39 -20.83
CA ARG A 218 3.22 -12.43 -20.57
C ARG A 218 2.77 -13.65 -19.78
N ARG A 219 3.35 -14.81 -20.06
CA ARG A 219 3.07 -16.06 -19.33
C ARG A 219 3.50 -15.98 -17.86
N GLU A 220 4.70 -15.47 -17.59
CA GLU A 220 5.21 -15.27 -16.24
C GLU A 220 4.37 -14.24 -15.47
N GLN A 221 3.93 -13.17 -16.14
CA GLN A 221 3.02 -12.19 -15.54
C GLN A 221 1.69 -12.82 -15.11
N VAL A 222 1.14 -13.75 -15.92
CA VAL A 222 -0.10 -14.47 -15.58
C VAL A 222 0.11 -15.37 -14.35
N ILE A 223 1.25 -16.08 -14.30
CA ILE A 223 1.62 -16.93 -13.16
C ILE A 223 1.77 -16.08 -11.88
N TRP A 224 2.45 -14.94 -11.98
CA TRP A 224 2.61 -14.00 -10.88
C TRP A 224 1.26 -13.51 -10.36
N LEU A 225 0.41 -12.99 -11.27
CA LEU A 225 -0.91 -12.47 -10.89
C LEU A 225 -1.80 -13.56 -10.29
N ALA A 226 -1.76 -14.79 -10.80
CA ALA A 226 -2.48 -15.91 -10.20
C ALA A 226 -2.05 -16.15 -8.73
N GLY A 227 -0.75 -16.08 -8.44
CA GLY A 227 -0.24 -16.15 -7.08
C GLY A 227 -0.69 -14.98 -6.21
N ALA A 228 -0.60 -13.76 -6.71
CA ALA A 228 -1.01 -12.54 -6.00
C ALA A 228 -2.51 -12.55 -5.65
N ILE A 229 -3.37 -13.00 -6.58
CA ILE A 229 -4.82 -13.17 -6.31
C ILE A 229 -5.05 -14.17 -5.16
N VAL A 230 -4.30 -15.27 -5.09
CA VAL A 230 -4.39 -16.24 -3.99
C VAL A 230 -3.93 -15.64 -2.66
N HIS A 231 -2.86 -14.85 -2.68
CA HIS A 231 -2.35 -14.14 -1.51
C HIS A 231 -3.40 -13.19 -0.92
N ASP A 232 -3.93 -12.26 -1.72
CA ASP A 232 -4.89 -11.27 -1.25
C ASP A 232 -6.24 -11.90 -0.84
N ALA A 233 -6.66 -12.98 -1.51
CA ALA A 233 -7.82 -13.75 -1.07
C ALA A 233 -7.64 -14.36 0.32
N CYS A 234 -6.42 -14.75 0.69
CA CYS A 234 -6.11 -15.29 2.01
C CYS A 234 -6.40 -14.25 3.12
N HIS A 235 -6.00 -12.98 2.95
CA HIS A 235 -6.28 -11.94 3.94
C HIS A 235 -7.77 -11.76 4.19
N SER A 236 -8.59 -11.74 3.13
CA SER A 236 -10.05 -11.62 3.29
C SER A 236 -10.67 -12.87 3.93
N ASN A 237 -10.12 -14.05 3.67
CA ASN A 237 -10.56 -15.30 4.29
C ASN A 237 -10.24 -15.33 5.79
N LEU A 238 -9.03 -14.94 6.19
CA LEU A 238 -8.65 -14.79 7.60
C LEU A 238 -9.58 -13.81 8.32
N TYR A 239 -9.83 -12.65 7.72
CA TYR A 239 -10.76 -11.65 8.24
C TYR A 239 -12.18 -12.20 8.43
N THR A 240 -12.71 -12.91 7.41
CA THR A 240 -14.05 -13.50 7.47
C THR A 240 -14.15 -14.56 8.57
N GLN A 241 -13.06 -15.24 8.90
CA GLN A 241 -12.98 -16.25 9.94
C GLN A 241 -12.78 -15.65 11.35
N GLY A 242 -12.58 -14.33 11.46
CA GLY A 242 -12.29 -13.66 12.72
C GLY A 242 -10.85 -13.89 13.21
N GLU A 243 -9.96 -14.30 12.31
CA GLU A 243 -8.53 -14.44 12.57
C GLU A 243 -7.78 -13.13 12.29
N ASP A 244 -6.54 -13.02 12.76
CA ASP A 244 -5.70 -11.88 12.44
C ASP A 244 -5.39 -11.90 10.95
N SER A 245 -5.69 -10.80 10.27
CA SER A 245 -5.55 -10.65 8.82
C SER A 245 -4.48 -9.62 8.44
N TYR A 246 -3.74 -9.11 9.43
CA TYR A 246 -2.68 -8.14 9.25
C TYR A 246 -1.41 -8.56 10.01
N GLY A 247 -0.31 -7.89 9.70
CA GLY A 247 0.97 -8.09 10.38
C GLY A 247 1.70 -9.36 9.93
N THR A 248 2.94 -9.51 10.40
CA THR A 248 3.89 -10.49 9.89
C THR A 248 3.37 -11.93 9.88
N ALA A 249 2.60 -12.35 10.89
CA ALA A 249 2.07 -13.70 10.96
C ALA A 249 1.00 -13.98 9.88
N ALA A 250 0.12 -13.01 9.62
CA ALA A 250 -0.87 -13.12 8.54
C ALA A 250 -0.18 -13.10 7.17
N GLU A 251 0.79 -12.21 6.98
CA GLU A 251 1.59 -12.14 5.75
C GLU A 251 2.31 -13.47 5.45
N ILE A 252 2.97 -14.08 6.44
CA ILE A 252 3.60 -15.39 6.29
C ILE A 252 2.55 -16.44 5.89
N THR A 253 1.41 -16.48 6.57
CA THR A 253 0.33 -17.42 6.25
C THR A 253 -0.16 -17.25 4.81
N CYS A 254 -0.33 -16.01 4.34
CA CYS A 254 -0.81 -15.75 2.99
C CYS A 254 0.27 -15.94 1.92
N LEU A 255 1.55 -15.69 2.22
CA LEU A 255 2.69 -16.09 1.39
C LEU A 255 2.80 -17.61 1.26
N GLU A 256 2.56 -18.37 2.33
CA GLU A 256 2.51 -19.84 2.26
C GLU A 256 1.38 -20.32 1.33
N ARG A 257 0.20 -19.69 1.36
CA ARG A 257 -0.89 -20.00 0.42
C ARG A 257 -0.54 -19.65 -1.02
N GLN A 258 0.13 -18.51 -1.24
CA GLN A 258 0.64 -18.14 -2.55
C GLN A 258 1.65 -19.16 -3.05
N LEU A 259 2.56 -19.61 -2.17
CA LEU A 259 3.57 -20.62 -2.51
C LEU A 259 2.92 -21.96 -2.88
N GLU A 260 1.97 -22.45 -2.08
CA GLU A 260 1.20 -23.68 -2.36
C GLU A 260 0.60 -23.65 -3.78
N ALA A 261 0.01 -22.53 -4.18
CA ALA A 261 -0.55 -22.37 -5.52
C ALA A 261 0.53 -22.29 -6.59
N LEU A 262 1.60 -21.51 -6.36
CA LEU A 262 2.71 -21.35 -7.30
C LEU A 262 3.42 -22.67 -7.58
N GLU A 263 3.62 -23.54 -6.59
CA GLU A 263 4.23 -24.87 -6.79
C GLU A 263 3.41 -25.77 -7.72
N LEU A 264 2.11 -25.52 -7.86
CA LEU A 264 1.23 -26.27 -8.75
C LEU A 264 1.12 -25.65 -10.15
N ILE A 265 1.24 -24.32 -10.28
CA ILE A 265 1.01 -23.59 -11.54
C ILE A 265 2.29 -23.15 -12.27
N ASP A 266 3.41 -23.08 -11.56
CA ASP A 266 4.72 -22.72 -12.12
C ASP A 266 5.43 -23.97 -12.66
N ASP A 267 5.77 -23.97 -13.95
CA ASP A 267 6.42 -25.10 -14.65
C ASP A 267 7.94 -25.15 -14.48
N GLY A 268 8.48 -24.40 -13.52
CA GLY A 268 9.86 -24.52 -13.08
C GLY A 268 10.65 -23.22 -13.08
N THR A 269 10.08 -22.12 -12.55
CA THR A 269 10.77 -20.82 -12.48
C THR A 269 10.53 -20.01 -11.19
N HIS A 270 11.01 -18.76 -11.21
CA HIS A 270 11.55 -17.96 -10.10
C HIS A 270 10.58 -17.55 -9.00
N PHE A 271 9.27 -17.52 -9.23
CA PHE A 271 8.35 -16.91 -8.28
C PHE A 271 8.18 -17.76 -7.02
N SER A 272 8.06 -19.08 -7.15
CA SER A 272 8.03 -19.98 -5.99
C SER A 272 9.29 -19.85 -5.12
N ASN A 273 10.47 -19.72 -5.72
CA ASN A 273 11.72 -19.47 -5.00
C ASN A 273 11.78 -18.08 -4.36
N TYR A 274 11.27 -17.06 -5.06
CA TYR A 274 11.18 -15.70 -4.53
C TYR A 274 10.29 -15.65 -3.29
N ILE A 275 9.09 -16.26 -3.35
CA ILE A 275 8.18 -16.33 -2.21
C ILE A 275 8.78 -17.12 -1.05
N LYS A 276 9.49 -18.24 -1.31
CA LYS A 276 10.24 -18.97 -0.27
C LYS A 276 11.25 -18.08 0.45
N VAL A 277 12.02 -17.29 -0.29
CA VAL A 277 12.99 -16.35 0.30
C VAL A 277 12.29 -15.28 1.15
N LEU A 278 11.13 -14.78 0.74
CA LEU A 278 10.36 -13.82 1.53
C LEU A 278 9.90 -14.45 2.85
N ILE A 279 9.36 -15.67 2.82
CA ILE A 279 8.94 -16.40 4.02
C ILE A 279 10.13 -16.62 4.97
N ASP A 280 11.25 -17.13 4.46
CA ASP A 280 12.46 -17.38 5.24
C ASP A 280 13.02 -16.11 5.88
N THR A 281 12.87 -14.96 5.20
CA THR A 281 13.31 -13.66 5.71
C THR A 281 12.37 -13.13 6.78
N ALA A 282 11.07 -13.34 6.63
CA ALA A 282 10.05 -12.91 7.59
C ALA A 282 10.11 -13.74 8.89
N ASP A 283 10.39 -15.04 8.81
CA ASP A 283 10.46 -15.99 9.96
C ASP A 283 11.84 -16.02 10.65
N GLY A 284 12.80 -15.22 10.20
CA GLY A 284 14.16 -15.18 10.75
C GLY A 284 14.22 -14.67 12.20
N PRO A 285 15.21 -15.11 13.01
CA PRO A 285 15.31 -14.85 14.46
C PRO A 285 15.62 -13.38 14.86
N GLY A 286 15.33 -12.42 14.00
CA GLY A 286 15.48 -10.98 14.23
C GLY A 286 14.19 -10.16 14.04
N ASN A 287 13.07 -10.81 13.68
CA ASN A 287 11.75 -10.19 13.53
C ASN A 287 10.80 -10.60 14.66
#